data_AF-A0A442HEE5-F1
#
_entry.id   AF-A0A442HEE5-F1
#
_cell.length_a   1.000
_cell.length_b   1.000
_cell.length_c   1.000
_cell.angle_alpha   90.00
_cell.angle_beta   90.00
_cell.angle_gamma   90.00
#
_symmetry.space_group_name_H-M   'P 1'
#
loop_
_entity.id
_entity.type
_entity.pdbx_description
1 polymer ?
#
loop_
_entity_poly.entity_id
_entity_poly.type
_entity_poly.pdbx_seq_one_letter_code
_entity_poly.pdbx_strand_id
1 'polypeptide(L)'
;MNRPIAKLIHATALATAIGLPLVSAPAKAGGSIGFYYSPRTARDARALDLGLRAYSVYRGLRSGAHIRQLGQNNRAGIGQDGAGNLGIIRQEGSGHSATLRQDGNDNSYGIFQFGRNTDANVAQAGDGQSGAAVLFGW
;
A
#
# COMPACT_ATOMS: atom_id res chain seq x y z
N MET A 1 14.33 19.10 -19.59
CA MET A 1 12.90 18.73 -19.62
C MET A 1 12.49 18.33 -18.22
N ASN A 2 11.93 19.28 -17.47
CA ASN A 2 11.71 19.17 -16.02
C ASN A 2 10.22 18.92 -15.77
N ARG A 3 9.88 17.81 -15.12
CA ARG A 3 8.56 17.63 -14.51
C ARG A 3 8.75 17.54 -12.99
N PRO A 4 8.27 18.51 -12.19
CA PRO A 4 8.37 18.42 -10.75
C PRO A 4 7.37 17.36 -10.26
N ILE A 5 7.88 16.27 -9.70
CA ILE A 5 7.08 15.25 -9.03
C ILE A 5 6.60 15.86 -7.71
N ALA A 6 5.30 16.04 -7.57
CA ALA A 6 4.66 16.50 -6.34
C ALA A 6 4.91 15.47 -5.22
N LYS A 7 5.78 15.82 -4.27
CA LYS A 7 5.90 15.12 -2.99
C LYS A 7 4.71 15.52 -2.12
N LEU A 8 3.69 14.67 -2.08
CA LEU A 8 2.63 14.78 -1.08
C LEU A 8 3.14 14.12 0.22
N ILE A 9 3.85 14.89 1.04
CA ILE A 9 4.22 14.46 2.40
C ILE A 9 2.97 14.62 3.28
N HIS A 10 2.23 13.54 3.51
CA HIS A 10 1.32 13.47 4.66
C HIS A 10 2.10 12.88 5.84
N ALA A 11 2.81 13.76 6.55
CA ALA A 11 3.41 13.46 7.84
C ALA A 11 2.41 13.87 8.93
N THR A 12 1.61 12.92 9.40
CA THR A 12 0.67 13.17 10.49
C THR A 12 1.38 12.93 11.83
N ALA A 13 1.62 14.04 12.53
CA ALA A 13 1.99 14.22 13.95
C ALA A 13 3.37 13.71 14.43
N LEU A 14 4.37 14.59 14.32
CA LEU A 14 5.46 14.68 15.29
C LEU A 14 4.97 15.55 16.46
N ALA A 15 4.77 14.96 17.64
CA ALA A 15 4.47 15.72 18.85
C ALA A 15 5.78 16.18 19.52
N THR A 16 6.20 17.42 19.27
CA THR A 16 7.15 18.11 20.16
C THR A 16 6.36 19.05 21.07
N ALA A 17 6.07 18.59 22.29
CA ALA A 17 5.46 19.40 23.33
C ALA A 17 6.55 19.98 24.24
N ILE A 18 6.78 21.30 24.16
CA ILE A 18 7.54 22.06 25.15
C ILE A 18 6.51 22.71 26.10
N GLY A 19 6.45 22.21 27.33
CA GLY A 19 6.05 22.95 28.54
C GLY A 19 4.66 23.59 28.61
N LEU A 20 3.61 22.79 28.89
CA LEU A 20 2.39 23.19 29.62
C LEU A 20 1.93 21.97 30.45
N PRO A 21 1.25 22.13 31.61
CA PRO A 21 0.83 20.99 32.42
C PRO A 21 -0.09 20.09 31.60
N LEU A 22 0.46 18.95 31.18
CA LEU A 22 -0.25 17.93 30.42
C LEU A 22 -1.28 17.32 31.37
N VAL A 23 -2.54 17.77 31.30
CA VAL A 23 -3.65 16.85 31.54
C VAL A 23 -3.39 15.67 30.63
N SER A 24 -3.16 14.50 31.21
CA SER A 24 -2.85 13.26 30.52
C SER A 24 -4.00 12.93 29.56
N ALA A 25 -3.93 13.46 28.34
CA ALA A 25 -4.69 12.92 27.24
C ALA A 25 -4.33 11.44 27.18
N PRO A 26 -5.31 10.51 27.25
CA PRO A 26 -5.02 9.10 27.21
C PRO A 26 -4.15 8.86 25.97
N ALA A 27 -2.96 8.28 26.18
CA ALA A 27 -2.11 7.90 25.07
C ALA A 27 -2.93 6.95 24.20
N LYS A 28 -3.38 7.41 23.04
CA LYS A 28 -3.87 6.49 22.01
C LYS A 28 -2.66 5.68 21.57
N ALA A 29 -2.49 4.52 22.18
CA ALA A 29 -1.70 3.43 21.63
C ALA A 29 -2.33 3.10 20.27
N GLY A 30 -1.66 3.50 19.19
CA GLY A 30 -2.21 3.46 17.84
C GLY A 30 -1.14 3.78 16.80
N GLY A 31 0.04 3.18 16.95
CA GLY A 31 1.17 3.41 16.07
C GLY A 31 1.04 2.60 14.77
N SER A 32 1.66 3.08 13.69
CA SER A 32 1.81 2.29 12.47
C SER A 32 3.16 2.54 11.80
N ILE A 33 3.70 1.50 11.16
CA ILE A 33 4.89 1.56 10.31
C ILE A 33 4.56 0.99 8.94
N GLY A 34 5.11 1.61 7.89
CA GLY A 34 4.92 1.18 6.50
C GLY A 34 6.23 1.12 5.74
N PHE A 35 6.42 0.05 4.97
CA PHE A 35 7.54 -0.15 4.07
C PHE A 35 7.01 -0.19 2.64
N TYR A 36 7.55 0.68 1.79
CA TYR A 36 7.20 0.78 0.38
C TYR A 36 8.41 0.44 -0.47
N TYR A 37 8.24 -0.52 -1.37
CA TYR A 37 9.29 -0.99 -2.25
C TYR A 37 8.88 -0.84 -3.71
N SER A 38 9.65 -0.04 -4.45
CA SER A 38 9.51 0.15 -5.89
C SER A 38 10.89 -0.11 -6.52
N PRO A 39 11.07 -1.23 -7.24
CA PRO A 39 12.30 -1.57 -7.94
C PRO A 39 12.79 -0.44 -8.86
N ARG A 40 14.11 -0.23 -8.89
CA ARG A 40 14.77 0.76 -9.78
C ARG A 40 15.34 0.13 -11.05
N THR A 41 15.50 -1.19 -11.06
CA THR A 41 16.06 -1.93 -12.19
C THR A 41 15.00 -2.83 -12.81
N ALA A 42 15.10 -3.08 -14.12
CA ALA A 42 14.19 -3.98 -14.82
C ALA A 42 14.27 -5.42 -14.29
N ARG A 43 15.43 -5.85 -13.79
CA ARG A 43 15.62 -7.20 -13.22
C ARG A 43 14.82 -7.37 -11.93
N ASP A 44 14.94 -6.41 -11.02
CA ASP A 44 14.24 -6.45 -9.73
C ASP A 44 12.73 -6.27 -9.92
N ALA A 45 12.32 -5.42 -10.88
CA ALA A 45 10.92 -5.26 -11.26
C ALA A 45 10.31 -6.58 -11.72
N ARG A 46 10.97 -7.29 -12.66
CA ARG A 46 10.53 -8.61 -13.13
C ARG A 46 10.49 -9.65 -12.02
N ALA A 47 11.48 -9.66 -11.14
CA ALA A 47 11.50 -10.61 -10.02
C ALA A 47 10.30 -10.38 -9.08
N LEU A 48 9.99 -9.13 -8.78
CA LEU A 48 8.84 -8.78 -7.96
C LEU A 48 7.51 -9.09 -8.66
N ASP A 49 7.38 -8.75 -9.94
CA ASP A 49 6.22 -9.09 -10.77
C ASP A 49 5.95 -10.61 -10.77
N LEU A 50 6.99 -11.41 -11.05
CA LEU A 50 6.90 -12.87 -11.01
C LEU A 50 6.50 -13.37 -9.62
N GLY A 51 7.07 -12.78 -8.56
CA GLY A 51 6.70 -13.10 -7.18
C GLY A 51 5.23 -12.82 -6.89
N LEU A 52 4.71 -11.67 -7.31
CA LEU A 52 3.30 -11.31 -7.13
C LEU A 52 2.36 -12.18 -7.96
N ARG A 53 2.72 -12.50 -9.20
CA ARG A 53 1.96 -13.43 -10.07
C ARG A 53 1.97 -14.84 -9.53
N ALA A 54 3.12 -15.34 -9.05
CA ALA A 54 3.21 -16.64 -8.41
C ALA A 54 2.36 -16.68 -7.13
N TYR A 55 2.40 -15.62 -6.32
CA TYR A 55 1.52 -15.46 -5.16
C TYR A 55 0.05 -15.46 -5.56
N SER A 56 -0.31 -14.78 -6.65
CA SER A 56 -1.68 -14.75 -7.15
C SER A 56 -2.14 -16.16 -7.53
N VAL A 57 -1.36 -16.89 -8.31
CA VAL A 57 -1.65 -18.28 -8.72
C VAL A 57 -1.76 -19.21 -7.52
N TYR A 58 -0.81 -19.15 -6.58
CA TYR A 58 -0.84 -19.95 -5.35
C TYR A 58 -2.11 -19.72 -4.52
N ARG A 59 -2.64 -18.49 -4.53
CA ARG A 59 -3.89 -18.12 -3.85
C ARG A 59 -5.15 -18.30 -4.70
N GLY A 60 -5.03 -18.79 -5.94
CA GLY A 60 -6.15 -18.94 -6.89
C GLY A 60 -6.66 -17.63 -7.49
N LEU A 61 -5.88 -16.55 -7.38
CA LEU A 61 -6.17 -15.22 -7.91
C LEU A 61 -5.68 -15.15 -9.37
N ARG A 62 -6.59 -14.84 -10.31
CA ARG A 62 -6.27 -14.65 -11.74
C ARG A 62 -5.57 -13.29 -11.97
N SER A 63 -5.31 -12.89 -13.20
CA SER A 63 -4.91 -11.50 -13.49
C SER A 63 -6.02 -10.50 -13.08
N GLY A 64 -5.67 -9.23 -12.88
CA GLY A 64 -6.62 -8.17 -12.51
C GLY A 64 -6.51 -7.72 -11.04
N ALA A 65 -7.63 -7.28 -10.48
CA ALA A 65 -7.72 -6.69 -9.15
C ALA A 65 -8.21 -7.70 -8.09
N HIS A 66 -7.45 -7.86 -7.00
CA HIS A 66 -7.77 -8.79 -5.92
C HIS A 66 -7.72 -8.11 -4.57
N ILE A 67 -8.82 -8.20 -3.83
CA ILE A 67 -8.94 -7.67 -2.47
C ILE A 67 -9.31 -8.82 -1.55
N ARG A 68 -8.55 -8.99 -0.46
CA ARG A 68 -8.86 -9.91 0.62
C ARG A 68 -8.78 -9.20 1.96
N GLN A 69 -9.90 -9.15 2.67
CA GLN A 69 -10.00 -8.51 3.98
C GLN A 69 -10.36 -9.56 5.04
N LEU A 70 -9.54 -9.68 6.07
CA LEU A 70 -9.73 -10.57 7.21
C LEU A 70 -9.78 -9.72 8.47
N GLY A 71 -10.98 -9.55 9.05
CA GLY A 71 -11.20 -8.74 10.25
C GLY A 71 -12.34 -7.74 10.06
N GLN A 72 -12.28 -6.59 10.75
CA GLN A 72 -13.42 -5.67 10.89
C GLN A 72 -13.08 -4.23 10.51
N ASN A 73 -14.04 -3.49 9.96
CA ASN A 73 -13.90 -2.06 9.63
C ASN A 73 -12.75 -1.72 8.66
N ASN A 74 -12.38 -2.67 7.79
CA ASN A 74 -11.38 -2.45 6.77
C ASN A 74 -12.03 -1.89 5.48
N ARG A 75 -11.31 -1.03 4.75
CA ARG A 75 -11.71 -0.48 3.45
C ARG A 75 -10.61 -0.73 2.43
N ALA A 76 -10.96 -1.20 1.25
CA ALA A 76 -10.00 -1.45 0.18
C ALA A 76 -10.63 -1.15 -1.18
N GLY A 77 -9.85 -0.60 -2.09
CA GLY A 77 -10.24 -0.35 -3.48
C GLY A 77 -9.07 -0.49 -4.43
N ILE A 78 -9.31 -1.10 -5.59
CA ILE A 78 -8.35 -1.17 -6.70
C ILE A 78 -9.03 -0.62 -7.94
N GLY A 79 -8.43 0.38 -8.56
CA GLY A 79 -8.81 0.90 -9.88
C GLY A 79 -7.70 0.60 -10.89
N GLN A 80 -8.03 -0.07 -11.98
CA GLN A 80 -7.10 -0.37 -13.06
C GLN A 80 -7.63 0.25 -14.36
N ASP A 81 -6.79 1.03 -15.01
CA ASP A 81 -7.02 1.59 -16.34
C ASP A 81 -5.89 1.09 -17.25
N GLY A 82 -6.23 0.24 -18.22
CA GLY A 82 -5.27 -0.54 -19.03
C GLY A 82 -5.42 -2.06 -18.86
N ALA A 83 -4.54 -2.82 -19.50
CA ALA A 83 -4.60 -4.28 -19.60
C ALA A 83 -3.39 -4.96 -18.93
N GLY A 84 -3.54 -6.23 -18.55
CA GLY A 84 -2.42 -7.05 -18.02
C GLY A 84 -1.98 -6.71 -16.59
N ASN A 85 -2.65 -5.74 -15.96
CA ASN A 85 -2.35 -5.29 -14.60
C ASN A 85 -2.69 -6.35 -13.54
N LEU A 86 -1.88 -6.43 -12.50
CA LEU A 86 -2.09 -7.20 -11.29
C LEU A 86 -2.09 -6.27 -10.07
N GLY A 87 -3.23 -6.17 -9.40
CA GLY A 87 -3.39 -5.45 -8.14
C GLY A 87 -3.77 -6.42 -7.04
N ILE A 88 -3.04 -6.41 -5.92
CA ILE A 88 -3.35 -7.23 -4.75
C ILE A 88 -3.43 -6.32 -3.53
N ILE A 89 -4.55 -6.38 -2.80
CA ILE A 89 -4.70 -5.80 -1.47
C ILE A 89 -5.06 -6.93 -0.50
N ARG A 90 -4.25 -7.11 0.54
CA ARG A 90 -4.55 -8.00 1.66
C ARG A 90 -4.54 -7.21 2.96
N GLN A 91 -5.65 -7.25 3.67
CA GLN A 91 -5.82 -6.60 4.98
C GLN A 91 -6.14 -7.67 6.02
N GLU A 92 -5.39 -7.69 7.12
CA GLU A 92 -5.59 -8.62 8.22
C GLU A 92 -5.53 -7.88 9.55
N GLY A 93 -6.70 -7.67 10.17
CA GLY A 93 -6.82 -6.81 11.33
C GLY A 93 -8.05 -5.89 11.27
N SER A 94 -7.96 -4.72 11.91
CA SER A 94 -9.07 -3.77 11.96
C SER A 94 -8.72 -2.33 11.64
N GLY A 95 -9.66 -1.62 11.01
CA GLY A 95 -9.51 -0.20 10.70
C GLY A 95 -8.50 0.12 9.59
N HIS A 96 -8.15 -0.85 8.74
CA HIS A 96 -7.26 -0.63 7.61
C HIS A 96 -7.96 0.12 6.46
N SER A 97 -7.21 0.93 5.74
CA SER A 97 -7.64 1.62 4.52
C SER A 97 -6.58 1.43 3.43
N ALA A 98 -6.98 0.97 2.24
CA ALA A 98 -6.07 0.83 1.11
C ALA A 98 -6.72 1.24 -0.21
N THR A 99 -6.00 2.04 -1.00
CA THR A 99 -6.36 2.34 -2.39
C THR A 99 -5.17 2.07 -3.29
N LEU A 100 -5.39 1.33 -4.37
CA LEU A 100 -4.42 1.11 -5.44
C LEU A 100 -5.02 1.59 -6.77
N ARG A 101 -4.37 2.55 -7.42
CA ARG A 101 -4.69 2.97 -8.79
C ARG A 101 -3.55 2.58 -9.73
N GLN A 102 -3.86 1.88 -10.81
CA GLN A 102 -2.90 1.52 -11.85
C GLN A 102 -3.39 2.10 -13.17
N ASP A 103 -2.56 2.92 -13.81
CA ASP A 103 -2.84 3.63 -15.05
C ASP A 103 -1.73 3.29 -16.06
N GLY A 104 -2.05 2.44 -17.04
CA GLY A 104 -1.10 1.81 -17.95
C GLY A 104 -1.24 0.29 -17.98
N ASN A 105 -0.35 -0.38 -18.68
CA ASN A 105 -0.40 -1.82 -18.93
C ASN A 105 0.68 -2.60 -18.16
N ASP A 106 0.41 -3.87 -17.89
CA ASP A 106 1.35 -4.82 -17.27
C ASP A 106 1.96 -4.36 -15.93
N ASN A 107 1.24 -3.52 -15.19
CA ASN A 107 1.65 -3.07 -13.86
C ASN A 107 1.29 -4.10 -12.79
N SER A 108 2.17 -4.29 -11.81
CA SER A 108 1.98 -5.21 -10.69
C SER A 108 2.22 -4.54 -9.36
N TYR A 109 1.25 -4.55 -8.44
CA TYR A 109 1.44 -4.02 -7.09
C TYR A 109 0.73 -4.83 -6.02
N GLY A 110 1.41 -5.05 -4.89
CA GLY A 110 0.85 -5.70 -3.71
C GLY A 110 0.84 -4.79 -2.48
N ILE A 111 -0.32 -4.58 -1.86
CA ILE A 111 -0.48 -3.90 -0.57
C ILE A 111 -0.84 -4.96 0.48
N PHE A 112 -0.06 -5.04 1.55
CA PHE A 112 -0.24 -5.97 2.66
C PHE A 112 -0.32 -5.19 3.97
N GLN A 113 -1.47 -5.20 4.62
CA GLN A 113 -1.72 -4.47 5.86
C GLN A 113 -2.06 -5.44 6.99
N PHE A 114 -1.43 -5.24 8.15
CA PHE A 114 -1.58 -6.08 9.33
C PHE A 114 -1.83 -5.25 10.59
N GLY A 115 -2.60 -5.80 11.52
CA GLY A 115 -2.79 -5.24 12.86
C GLY A 115 -3.95 -4.26 12.94
N ARG A 116 -3.69 -2.98 13.24
CA ARG A 116 -4.75 -1.97 13.41
C ARG A 116 -4.43 -0.64 12.73
N ASN A 117 -5.44 0.04 12.21
CA ASN A 117 -5.42 1.45 11.81
C ASN A 117 -4.26 1.84 10.88
N THR A 118 -4.04 1.07 9.79
CA THR A 118 -3.04 1.44 8.78
C THR A 118 -3.71 1.99 7.52
N ASP A 119 -3.06 2.94 6.85
CA ASP A 119 -3.55 3.56 5.61
C ASP A 119 -2.49 3.46 4.51
N ALA A 120 -2.89 3.03 3.32
CA ALA A 120 -2.04 2.91 2.15
C ALA A 120 -2.73 3.49 0.92
N ASN A 121 -2.09 4.45 0.24
CA ASN A 121 -2.55 4.99 -1.02
C ASN A 121 -1.42 4.92 -2.05
N VAL A 122 -1.63 4.13 -3.10
CA VAL A 122 -0.63 3.86 -4.13
C VAL A 122 -1.21 4.18 -5.50
N ALA A 123 -0.45 4.93 -6.29
CA ALA A 123 -0.73 5.16 -7.70
C ALA A 123 0.49 4.72 -8.54
N GLN A 124 0.28 3.86 -9.53
CA GLN A 124 1.25 3.52 -10.57
C GLN A 124 0.78 4.14 -11.88
N ALA A 125 1.68 4.83 -12.57
CA ALA A 125 1.42 5.43 -13.87
C ALA A 125 2.53 5.05 -14.85
N GLY A 126 2.13 4.62 -16.05
CA GLY A 126 3.02 4.05 -17.07
C GLY A 126 2.95 2.52 -17.11
N ASP A 127 3.77 1.90 -17.95
CA ASP A 127 3.70 0.46 -18.20
C ASP A 127 4.80 -0.33 -17.46
N GLY A 128 4.50 -1.59 -17.11
CA GLY A 128 5.47 -2.53 -16.56
C GLY A 128 6.00 -2.19 -15.17
N GLN A 129 5.31 -1.34 -14.42
CA GLN A 129 5.73 -0.94 -13.08
C GLN A 129 5.44 -2.04 -12.07
N SER A 130 6.41 -2.36 -11.23
CA SER A 130 6.23 -3.31 -10.13
C SER A 130 6.42 -2.63 -8.77
N GLY A 131 5.73 -3.09 -7.74
CA GLY A 131 5.95 -2.58 -6.38
C GLY A 131 5.21 -3.36 -5.30
N ALA A 132 5.56 -3.10 -4.05
CA ALA A 132 4.88 -3.66 -2.91
C ALA A 132 4.91 -2.71 -1.71
N ALA A 133 3.85 -2.73 -0.91
CA ALA A 133 3.74 -2.04 0.35
C ALA A 133 3.39 -3.04 1.46
N VAL A 134 4.09 -2.97 2.58
CA VAL A 134 3.78 -3.75 3.78
C VAL A 134 3.64 -2.81 4.97
N LEU A 135 2.50 -2.83 5.64
CA LEU A 135 2.19 -1.96 6.76
C LEU A 135 1.75 -2.76 7.98
N PHE A 136 2.19 -2.31 9.15
CA PHE A 136 1.85 -2.89 10.45
C PHE A 136 1.38 -1.78 11.38
N GLY A 137 0.31 -2.00 12.14
CA GLY A 137 -0.10 -1.09 13.21
C GLY A 137 -0.59 -1.81 14.46
N TRP A 138 -0.56 -1.14 15.61
CA TRP A 138 -0.89 -1.71 16.94
C TRP A 138 -1.62 -0.71 17.84
#